data_AF-A0A150MWH8-F1
#
_entry.id   AF-A0A150MWH8-F1
#
_cell.length_a   1.000
_cell.length_b   1.000
_cell.length_c   1.000
_cell.angle_alpha   90.00
_cell.angle_beta   90.00
_cell.angle_gamma   90.00
#
_symmetry.space_group_name_H-M   'P 1'
#
loop_
_entity.id
_entity.type
_entity.pdbx_description
1 polymer ?
#
loop_
_entity_poly.entity_id
_entity_poly.type
_entity_poly.pdbx_seq_one_letter_code
_entity_poly.pdbx_strand_id
1 'polypeptide(L)'
;MMIFLFDSPVLDPIILTLMAATLGVKKGEVEIGKKRNMREALQETFHLIKTVYPYLLLGAGIEAIIHGAVLTEWISTYMGGDKWWLVPLAAIIGIPLYIRLFTMIPISQMLIAKGMALGPVMAPMVSSAGASLPEIT
;
A
#
# COMPACT_ATOMS: atom_id res chain seq x y z
N MET A 1 0.24 -21.54 -0.91
CA MET A 1 0.55 -22.79 -1.63
C MET A 1 1.58 -22.61 -2.75
N MET A 2 1.73 -21.40 -3.33
CA MET A 2 2.66 -21.14 -4.45
C MET A 2 4.15 -21.00 -4.07
N ILE A 3 4.48 -20.90 -2.78
CA ILE A 3 5.86 -20.70 -2.29
C ILE A 3 6.70 -21.99 -2.29
N PHE A 4 6.06 -23.17 -2.34
CA PHE A 4 6.74 -24.46 -2.34
C PHE A 4 7.26 -24.91 -3.71
N LEU A 5 6.92 -24.19 -4.80
CA LEU A 5 7.39 -24.53 -6.15
C LEU A 5 8.79 -23.94 -6.47
N PHE A 6 9.30 -23.03 -5.64
CA PHE A 6 10.61 -22.37 -5.82
C PHE A 6 11.76 -23.06 -5.06
N ASP A 7 11.47 -24.08 -4.25
CA ASP A 7 12.47 -24.79 -3.42
C ASP A 7 12.93 -26.12 -4.06
N SER A 8 12.66 -26.34 -5.35
CA SER A 8 13.08 -27.56 -6.05
C SER A 8 14.50 -27.38 -6.61
N PRO A 9 15.51 -28.17 -6.16
CA PRO A 9 16.93 -28.00 -6.53
C PRO A 9 17.24 -28.15 -8.03
N VAL A 10 16.26 -28.54 -8.84
CA VAL A 10 16.41 -28.79 -10.28
C VAL A 10 15.88 -27.61 -11.13
N LEU A 11 15.03 -26.74 -10.56
CA LEU A 11 14.39 -25.64 -11.30
C LEU A 11 15.21 -24.35 -11.33
N ASP A 12 16.10 -24.15 -10.35
CA ASP A 12 16.86 -22.91 -10.18
C ASP A 12 17.81 -22.59 -11.35
N PRO A 13 18.62 -23.53 -11.88
CA PRO A 13 19.59 -23.23 -12.95
C PRO A 13 18.94 -22.90 -14.30
N ILE A 14 17.82 -23.55 -14.62
CA ILE A 14 17.11 -23.39 -15.90
C ILE A 14 16.35 -22.05 -15.92
N ILE A 15 15.69 -21.71 -14.82
CA ILE A 15 15.03 -20.39 -14.69
C ILE A 15 16.07 -19.28 -14.74
N LEU A 16 17.22 -19.41 -14.05
CA LEU A 16 18.29 -18.42 -14.11
C LEU A 16 18.83 -18.22 -15.54
N THR A 17 19.01 -19.31 -16.29
CA THR A 17 19.49 -19.28 -17.68
C THR A 17 18.46 -18.66 -18.62
N LEU A 18 17.18 -18.98 -18.43
CA LEU A 18 16.08 -18.41 -19.22
C LEU A 18 15.87 -16.93 -18.90
N MET A 19 16.00 -16.52 -17.62
CA MET A 19 15.92 -15.11 -17.20
C MET A 19 17.11 -14.32 -17.75
N ALA A 20 18.33 -14.86 -17.73
CA ALA A 20 19.50 -14.22 -18.30
C ALA A 20 19.43 -14.10 -19.84
N ALA A 21 18.79 -15.06 -20.51
CA ALA A 21 18.61 -15.04 -21.96
C ALA A 21 17.45 -14.14 -22.42
N THR A 22 16.36 -14.05 -21.64
CA THR A 22 15.20 -13.20 -21.97
C THR A 22 15.38 -11.75 -21.52
N LEU A 23 16.03 -11.52 -20.38
CA LEU A 23 16.49 -10.20 -19.97
C LEU A 23 17.84 -9.93 -20.63
N GLY A 24 17.83 -9.63 -21.92
CA GLY A 24 18.96 -9.01 -22.59
C GLY A 24 19.39 -7.78 -21.78
N VAL A 25 20.47 -7.94 -21.00
CA VAL A 25 20.97 -6.93 -20.06
C VAL A 25 21.47 -5.75 -20.86
N LYS A 26 20.55 -4.83 -21.16
CA LYS A 26 20.90 -3.47 -21.54
C LYS A 26 21.38 -2.81 -20.26
N LYS A 27 22.70 -2.87 -20.08
CA LYS A 27 23.47 -2.16 -19.06
C LYS A 27 23.16 -0.67 -19.21
N GLY A 28 22.14 -0.19 -18.53
CA GLY A 28 21.95 1.22 -18.28
C GLY A 28 23.16 1.69 -17.49
N GLU A 29 23.94 2.61 -18.07
CA GLU A 29 24.97 3.34 -17.35
C GLU A 29 24.29 4.07 -16.19
N VAL A 30 24.38 3.48 -15.00
CA VAL A 30 24.25 4.26 -13.78
C VAL A 30 25.56 5.03 -13.70
N GLU A 31 25.52 6.30 -14.12
CA GLU A 31 26.58 7.25 -13.81
C GLU A 31 26.66 7.42 -12.28
N ILE A 32 27.45 6.57 -11.64
CA ILE A 32 27.85 6.74 -10.24
C ILE A 32 28.96 7.79 -10.24
N GLY A 33 28.55 9.05 -10.32
CA GLY A 33 29.45 10.14 -10.65
C GLY A 33 29.14 11.46 -9.96
N LYS A 34 29.08 11.52 -8.62
CA LYS A 34 29.45 12.75 -7.89
C LYS A 34 29.75 12.48 -6.42
N LYS A 35 30.94 12.87 -5.95
CA LYS A 35 31.19 13.07 -4.52
C LYS A 35 30.29 14.22 -4.06
N ARG A 36 29.05 13.94 -3.67
CA ARG A 36 28.15 14.94 -3.09
C ARG A 36 28.71 15.34 -1.73
N ASN A 37 28.93 16.64 -1.55
CA ASN A 37 29.32 17.18 -0.26
C ASN A 37 28.23 16.86 0.76
N MET A 38 28.57 16.16 1.85
CA MET A 38 27.62 15.79 2.92
C MET A 38 26.85 17.02 3.45
N ARG A 39 27.51 18.19 3.45
CA ARG A 39 26.92 19.47 3.87
C ARG A 39 25.82 19.95 2.93
N GLU A 40 25.99 19.80 1.61
CA GLU A 40 24.98 20.19 0.62
C GLU A 40 23.77 19.25 0.69
N ALA A 41 24.00 17.94 0.84
CA ALA A 41 22.93 16.97 1.01
C ALA A 41 22.11 17.22 2.29
N LEU A 42 22.77 17.62 3.39
CA LEU A 42 22.08 18.02 4.62
C LEU A 42 21.26 19.30 4.44
N GLN A 43 21.79 20.30 3.75
CA GLN A 43 21.06 21.54 3.45
C GLN A 43 19.82 21.29 2.59
N GLU A 44 19.95 20.46 1.54
CA GLU A 44 18.80 20.03 0.71
C GLU A 44 17.76 19.28 1.53
N THR A 45 18.19 18.37 2.42
CA THR A 45 17.28 17.61 3.29
C THR A 45 16.53 18.53 4.25
N PHE A 46 17.21 19.49 4.90
CA PHE A 46 16.56 20.47 5.78
C PHE A 46 15.58 21.36 5.02
N HIS A 47 15.91 21.75 3.79
CA HIS A 47 15.03 22.53 2.93
C HIS A 47 13.76 21.73 2.56
N LEU A 48 13.92 20.45 2.21
CA LEU A 48 12.79 19.56 1.94
C LEU A 48 11.91 19.42 3.18
N ILE A 49 12.50 19.07 4.33
CA ILE A 49 11.78 18.91 5.59
C ILE A 49 10.96 20.16 5.88
N LYS A 50 11.57 21.36 5.80
CA LYS A 50 10.86 22.62 6.08
C LYS A 50 9.69 22.87 5.12
N THR A 51 9.81 22.41 3.88
CA THR A 51 8.75 22.52 2.88
C THR A 51 7.59 21.55 3.17
N VAL A 52 7.88 20.30 3.51
CA VAL A 52 6.84 19.27 3.74
C VAL A 52 6.23 19.30 5.14
N TYR A 53 6.98 19.80 6.13
CA TYR A 53 6.58 19.88 7.54
C TYR A 53 5.20 20.53 7.78
N PRO A 54 4.85 21.69 7.18
CA PRO A 54 3.53 22.27 7.37
C PRO A 54 2.40 21.38 6.82
N TYR A 55 2.62 20.69 5.70
CA TYR A 55 1.64 19.76 5.14
C TYR A 55 1.44 18.53 6.04
N LEU A 56 2.52 18.02 6.64
CA LEU A 56 2.44 16.91 7.60
C LEU A 56 1.69 17.31 8.87
N LEU A 57 1.93 18.52 9.40
CA LEU A 57 1.21 19.05 10.55
C LEU A 57 -0.28 19.23 10.29
N LEU A 58 -0.65 19.72 9.10
CA LEU A 58 -2.05 19.85 8.71
C LEU A 58 -2.71 18.47 8.56
N GLY A 59 -2.04 17.52 7.91
CA GLY A 59 -2.52 16.15 7.78
C GLY A 59 -2.73 15.47 9.14
N ALA A 60 -1.73 15.52 10.01
CA ALA A 60 -1.79 14.95 11.36
C ALA A 60 -2.84 15.66 12.23
N GLY A 61 -3.01 16.97 12.08
CA GLY A 61 -4.05 17.73 12.78
C GLY A 61 -5.45 17.30 12.37
N ILE A 62 -5.71 17.18 11.07
CA ILE A 62 -6.99 16.68 10.54
C ILE A 62 -7.22 15.22 10.98
N GLU A 63 -6.20 14.38 10.90
CA GLU A 63 -6.25 12.99 11.35
C GLU A 63 -6.61 12.87 12.83
N ALA A 64 -5.97 13.64 13.70
CA ALA A 64 -6.24 13.63 15.14
C ALA A 64 -7.69 14.03 15.48
N ILE A 65 -8.23 15.02 14.76
CA ILE A 65 -9.62 15.46 14.92
C ILE A 65 -10.60 14.34 14.50
N ILE A 66 -10.34 13.69 13.36
CA ILE A 66 -11.22 12.63 12.83
C ILE A 66 -11.15 11.37 13.70
N HIS A 67 -9.95 10.97 14.12
CA HIS A 67 -9.73 9.75 14.88
C HIS A 67 -10.42 9.83 16.26
N GLY A 68 -10.40 10.99 16.91
CA GLY A 68 -11.02 11.20 18.22
C GLY A 68 -12.55 11.28 18.21
N ALA A 69 -13.16 11.72 17.10
CA ALA A 69 -14.59 12.07 17.08
C ALA A 69 -15.52 10.98 16.50
N VAL A 70 -15.03 10.06 15.66
CA VAL A 70 -15.95 9.29 14.77
C VAL A 70 -15.78 7.76 14.86
N LEU A 71 -14.58 7.25 15.14
CA LEU A 71 -14.25 5.91 14.65
C LEU A 71 -14.89 4.71 15.37
N THR A 72 -15.21 4.81 16.68
CA THR A 72 -15.63 3.61 17.42
C THR A 72 -17.16 3.37 17.38
N GLU A 73 -17.97 4.43 17.47
CA GLU A 73 -19.44 4.32 17.49
C GLU A 73 -20.05 4.28 16.08
N TRP A 74 -19.44 4.96 15.10
CA TRP A 74 -19.95 4.95 13.72
C TRP A 74 -19.70 3.64 12.99
N ILE A 75 -18.52 3.04 13.19
CA ILE A 75 -18.16 1.78 12.50
C ILE A 75 -19.05 0.63 12.98
N SER A 76 -19.25 0.50 14.29
CA SER A 76 -20.12 -0.54 14.85
C SER A 76 -21.59 -0.36 14.42
N THR A 77 -22.09 0.87 14.39
CA THR A 77 -23.49 1.15 14.03
C THR A 77 -23.78 1.00 12.53
N TYR A 78 -22.90 1.50 11.65
CA TYR A 78 -23.15 1.50 10.20
C TYR A 78 -22.53 0.30 9.48
N MET A 79 -21.36 -0.18 9.92
CA MET A 79 -20.56 -1.23 9.28
C MET A 79 -20.44 -2.53 10.10
N GLY A 80 -21.00 -2.58 11.32
CA GLY A 80 -21.00 -3.74 12.21
C GLY A 80 -22.22 -4.66 12.12
N GLY A 81 -22.97 -4.62 11.02
CA GLY A 81 -24.09 -5.52 10.76
C GLY A 81 -23.85 -6.41 9.54
N ASP A 82 -24.39 -7.63 9.55
CA ASP A 82 -24.37 -8.58 8.43
C ASP A 82 -25.32 -8.16 7.28
N LYS A 83 -25.16 -6.93 6.77
CA LYS A 83 -25.89 -6.45 5.60
C LYS A 83 -25.11 -6.83 4.35
N TRP A 84 -25.71 -7.66 3.49
CA TRP A 84 -25.09 -8.13 2.24
C TRP A 84 -24.66 -6.99 1.29
N TRP A 85 -25.33 -5.83 1.34
CA TRP A 85 -25.01 -4.65 0.52
C TRP A 85 -23.71 -3.94 0.91
N LEU A 86 -23.19 -4.14 2.13
CA LEU A 86 -21.94 -3.49 2.56
C LEU A 86 -20.73 -3.93 1.71
N VAL A 87 -20.75 -5.17 1.19
CA VAL A 87 -19.64 -5.74 0.42
C VAL A 87 -19.49 -5.06 -0.96
N PRO A 88 -20.52 -4.97 -1.82
CA PRO A 88 -20.44 -4.22 -3.08
C PRO A 88 -20.07 -2.75 -2.89
N LEU A 89 -20.65 -2.09 -1.88
CA LEU A 89 -20.37 -0.69 -1.61
C LEU A 89 -18.89 -0.47 -1.24
N ALA A 90 -18.34 -1.32 -0.37
CA ALA A 90 -16.94 -1.25 0.02
C ALA A 90 -15.98 -1.59 -1.14
N ALA A 91 -16.39 -2.48 -2.06
CA ALA A 91 -15.64 -2.74 -3.28
C ALA A 91 -15.55 -1.48 -4.18
N ILE A 92 -16.67 -0.81 -4.45
CA ILE A 92 -16.71 0.41 -5.27
C ILE A 92 -15.81 1.50 -4.68
N ILE A 93 -15.82 1.67 -3.35
CA ILE A 93 -14.96 2.61 -2.65
C ILE A 93 -13.48 2.21 -2.74
N GLY A 94 -13.18 0.92 -2.81
CA GLY A 94 -11.81 0.39 -2.96
C GLY A 94 -11.14 0.70 -4.29
N ILE A 95 -11.92 0.88 -5.37
CA ILE A 95 -11.41 1.17 -6.73
C ILE A 95 -10.50 2.43 -6.76
N PRO A 96 -10.95 3.62 -6.30
CA PRO A 96 -10.12 4.82 -6.31
C PRO A 96 -9.05 4.86 -5.21
N LEU A 97 -9.12 3.99 -4.21
CA LEU A 97 -8.36 4.14 -2.97
C LEU A 97 -6.88 3.73 -3.10
N TYR A 98 -6.50 3.05 -4.20
CA TYR A 98 -5.15 2.53 -4.51
C TYR A 98 -4.30 2.25 -3.26
N ILE A 99 -4.77 1.31 -2.45
CA ILE A 99 -4.10 0.95 -1.19
C ILE A 99 -3.16 -0.22 -1.46
N ARG A 100 -1.97 -0.17 -0.86
CA ARG A 100 -1.03 -1.28 -0.91
C ARG A 100 -1.48 -2.39 0.03
N LEU A 101 -1.43 -3.65 -0.43
CA LEU A 101 -1.92 -4.79 0.36
C LEU A 101 -1.26 -4.88 1.75
N PHE A 102 0.04 -4.57 1.86
CA PHE A 102 0.74 -4.63 3.14
C PHE A 102 0.27 -3.57 4.16
N THR A 103 -0.19 -2.39 3.71
CA THR A 103 -0.77 -1.38 4.62
C THR A 103 -2.19 -1.75 5.00
N MET A 104 -2.89 -2.50 4.15
CA MET A 104 -4.27 -2.92 4.39
C MET A 104 -4.37 -3.98 5.50
N ILE A 105 -3.36 -4.82 5.69
CA ILE A 105 -3.35 -5.87 6.73
C ILE A 105 -3.57 -5.28 8.14
N PRO A 106 -2.73 -4.37 8.67
CA PRO A 106 -2.95 -3.83 10.02
C PRO A 106 -4.24 -3.02 10.13
N ILE A 107 -4.64 -2.30 9.07
CA ILE A 107 -5.89 -1.53 9.03
C ILE A 107 -7.11 -2.46 9.14
N SER A 108 -7.09 -3.57 8.41
CA SER A 108 -8.17 -4.57 8.44
C SER A 108 -8.32 -5.20 9.82
N GLN A 109 -7.21 -5.53 10.49
CA GLN A 109 -7.22 -6.08 11.84
C GLN A 109 -7.83 -5.10 12.84
N MET A 110 -7.47 -3.82 12.75
CA MET A 110 -8.05 -2.75 13.57
C MET A 110 -9.56 -2.63 13.35
N LEU A 111 -10.02 -2.65 12.10
CA LEU A 111 -11.45 -2.53 11.76
C LEU A 111 -12.28 -3.73 12.24
N ILE A 112 -11.75 -4.94 12.08
CA ILE A 112 -12.38 -6.18 12.58
C ILE A 112 -12.44 -6.15 14.10
N ALA A 113 -11.37 -5.73 14.77
CA ALA A 113 -11.34 -5.57 16.24
C ALA A 113 -12.35 -4.52 16.74
N LYS A 114 -12.72 -3.56 15.89
CA LYS A 114 -13.76 -2.55 16.13
C LYS A 114 -15.18 -3.02 15.78
N GLY A 115 -15.36 -4.28 15.40
CA GLY A 115 -16.66 -4.90 15.16
C GLY A 115 -17.15 -4.84 13.71
N MET A 116 -16.30 -4.46 12.75
CA MET A 116 -16.66 -4.48 11.33
C MET A 116 -16.68 -5.92 10.79
N ALA A 117 -17.68 -6.26 9.98
CA ALA A 117 -17.78 -7.58 9.37
C ALA A 117 -16.61 -7.85 8.41
N LEU A 118 -16.18 -9.12 8.32
CA LEU A 118 -15.00 -9.51 7.55
C LEU A 118 -15.13 -9.19 6.04
N GLY A 119 -16.32 -9.41 5.47
CA GLY A 119 -16.57 -9.18 4.03
C GLY A 119 -16.34 -7.72 3.61
N PRO A 120 -17.00 -6.74 4.24
CA PRO A 120 -16.80 -5.31 3.93
C PRO A 120 -15.36 -4.82 4.14
N VAL A 121 -14.60 -5.44 5.04
CA VAL A 121 -13.18 -5.13 5.26
C VAL A 121 -12.30 -5.69 4.13
N MET A 122 -12.57 -6.91 3.66
CA MET A 122 -11.79 -7.55 2.60
C MET A 122 -12.14 -7.06 1.19
N ALA A 123 -13.37 -6.59 0.97
CA ALA A 123 -13.85 -6.09 -0.32
C ALA A 123 -12.97 -4.98 -0.95
N PRO A 124 -12.62 -3.88 -0.24
CA PRO A 124 -11.74 -2.85 -0.80
C PRO A 124 -10.31 -3.36 -1.01
N MET A 125 -9.86 -4.36 -0.25
CA MET A 125 -8.53 -4.95 -0.41
C MET A 125 -8.43 -5.73 -1.73
N VAL A 126 -9.47 -6.49 -2.08
CA VAL A 126 -9.55 -7.21 -3.37
C VAL A 126 -9.82 -6.24 -4.51
N SER A 127 -10.74 -5.30 -4.34
CA SER A 127 -11.11 -4.34 -5.39
C SER A 127 -9.98 -3.38 -5.75
N SER A 128 -9.21 -2.91 -4.77
CA SER A 128 -8.04 -2.07 -5.03
C SER A 128 -6.94 -2.84 -5.76
N ALA A 129 -6.84 -4.17 -5.58
CA ALA A 129 -5.85 -4.96 -6.27
C ALA A 129 -6.25 -5.31 -7.70
N GLY A 130 -7.53 -5.57 -7.97
CA GLY A 130 -8.01 -6.04 -9.29
C GLY A 130 -8.69 -4.99 -10.17
N ALA A 131 -8.88 -3.76 -9.70
CA ALA A 131 -9.56 -2.70 -10.47
C ALA A 131 -8.97 -1.29 -10.28
N SER A 132 -7.80 -1.15 -9.64
CA SER A 132 -7.27 0.19 -9.36
C SER A 132 -6.72 0.89 -10.61
N LEU A 133 -6.79 2.23 -10.59
CA LEU A 133 -6.40 3.13 -11.67
C LEU A 133 -5.05 2.84 -12.37
N PRO A 134 -4.02 2.29 -11.71
CA PRO A 134 -2.77 1.94 -12.39
C PRO A 134 -2.86 0.77 -13.38
N GLU A 135 -3.91 -0.07 -13.33
CA GLU A 135 -4.09 -1.18 -14.28
C GLU A 135 -4.91 -0.82 -15.53
N ILE A 136 -5.56 0.35 -15.55
CA ILE A 136 -6.34 0.85 -16.70
C ILE A 136 -5.54 1.81 -17.61
N THR A 137 -4.23 1.95 -17.38
CA THR A 137 -3.30 2.69 -18.25
C THR A 137 -2.31 1.72 -18.88
#